data_AF-A0A7V4G852-F1
#
_entry.id   AF-A0A7V4G852-F1
#
_cell.length_a   1.000
_cell.length_b   1.000
_cell.length_c   1.000
_cell.angle_alpha   90.00
_cell.angle_beta   90.00
_cell.angle_gamma   90.00
#
_symmetry.space_group_name_H-M   'P 1'
#
loop_
_entity.id
_entity.type
_entity.pdbx_description
1 polymer ?
#
loop_
_entity_poly.entity_id
_entity_poly.type
_entity_poly.pdbx_seq_one_letter_code
_entity_poly.pdbx_strand_id
1 'polypeptide(L)'
;MPDSQAEARPPGGGSLTPDQEKRFERRIKIWELIFKGLLPVSIGVLTWYVGYIADLSRRATEEVRFREAERSRQLTSKIEFSARQKDLDVNLGMQMFKTLLSDYLTREEGKEKEEQVRKKLLLLRLIALNFQDVPINLKPLFEDLDRRLTNPRDRAELHDIALEVARRQAYRLTLQGLDLKDIILKKEGDTVVITGSEKVKEQLENLPFTLAVHELNQDNFKATLTYEGRTFGPFTVSRFDMPVVDNVKVGDFRVSLLMLSLNGGTAAARLVVFPSDLAADRFDLKELSMGQRFKVLSE
;
A
#
# COMPACT_ATOMS: atom_id res chain seq x y z
N MET A 1 -61.26 5.01 57.73
CA MET A 1 -62.23 5.80 56.97
C MET A 1 -62.74 4.94 55.82
N PRO A 2 -64.05 4.74 55.75
CA PRO A 2 -64.71 3.74 54.91
C PRO A 2 -65.35 4.34 53.64
N ASP A 3 -66.02 3.46 52.90
CA ASP A 3 -67.14 3.69 51.97
C ASP A 3 -66.87 4.27 50.57
N SER A 4 -67.00 3.40 49.56
CA SER A 4 -68.14 3.45 48.63
C SER A 4 -67.96 2.41 47.51
N GLN A 5 -68.58 1.24 47.70
CA GLN A 5 -68.92 0.33 46.60
C GLN A 5 -70.11 0.94 45.86
N ALA A 6 -69.91 1.36 44.61
CA ALA A 6 -71.00 1.72 43.69
C ALA A 6 -71.34 0.50 42.81
N GLU A 7 -72.31 -0.26 43.30
CA GLU A 7 -72.94 -1.39 42.64
C GLU A 7 -73.83 -0.87 41.48
N ALA A 8 -73.30 -0.88 40.25
CA ALA A 8 -74.06 -0.52 39.05
C ALA A 8 -74.98 -1.69 38.66
N ARG A 9 -76.24 -1.62 39.12
CA ARG A 9 -77.33 -2.52 38.72
C ARG A 9 -77.52 -2.53 37.20
N PRO A 10 -77.62 -3.70 36.54
CA PRO A 10 -78.02 -3.76 35.14
C PRO A 10 -79.47 -3.27 34.97
N PRO A 11 -79.78 -2.45 33.95
CA PRO A 11 -81.14 -2.05 33.67
C PRO A 11 -81.97 -3.27 33.28
N GLY A 12 -83.15 -3.36 33.91
CA GLY A 12 -84.07 -4.49 33.85
C GLY A 12 -84.35 -4.99 32.43
N GLY A 13 -84.39 -6.31 32.32
CA GLY A 13 -84.92 -7.01 31.16
C GLY A 13 -86.39 -6.66 30.96
N GLY A 14 -86.64 -5.70 30.07
CA GLY A 14 -87.93 -5.57 29.42
C GLY A 14 -88.14 -6.80 28.56
N SER A 15 -89.16 -7.59 28.88
CA SER A 15 -89.61 -8.69 28.04
C SER A 15 -89.96 -8.14 26.66
N LEU A 16 -89.16 -8.55 25.66
CA LEU A 16 -89.42 -8.27 24.26
C LEU A 16 -90.82 -8.78 23.94
N THR A 17 -91.65 -7.92 23.36
CA THR A 17 -92.95 -8.36 22.83
C THR A 17 -92.73 -9.42 21.75
N PRO A 18 -93.65 -10.39 21.57
CA PRO A 18 -93.47 -11.53 20.66
C PRO A 18 -93.10 -11.14 19.21
N ASP A 19 -93.44 -9.91 18.79
CA ASP A 19 -93.11 -9.39 17.46
C ASP A 19 -91.68 -8.85 17.36
N GLN A 20 -91.06 -8.41 18.47
CA GLN A 20 -89.64 -8.02 18.49
C GLN A 20 -88.71 -9.24 18.54
N GLU A 21 -89.09 -10.30 19.23
CA GLU A 21 -88.34 -11.56 19.29
C GLU A 21 -88.22 -12.21 17.89
N LYS A 22 -89.32 -12.24 17.12
CA LYS A 22 -89.32 -12.71 15.73
C LYS A 22 -88.47 -11.86 14.79
N ARG A 23 -88.36 -10.55 15.01
CA ARG A 23 -87.48 -9.66 14.22
C ARG A 23 -86.01 -9.86 14.61
N PHE A 24 -85.72 -10.11 15.88
CA PHE A 24 -84.38 -10.39 16.37
C PHE A 24 -83.87 -11.74 15.84
N GLU A 25 -84.70 -12.79 15.85
CA GLU A 25 -84.35 -14.09 15.26
C GLU A 25 -84.10 -14.02 13.75
N ARG A 26 -84.90 -13.28 12.99
CA ARG A 26 -84.64 -13.09 11.54
C ARG A 26 -83.33 -12.34 11.31
N ARG A 27 -83.02 -11.34 12.14
CA ARG A 27 -81.74 -10.63 12.06
C ARG A 27 -80.57 -11.55 12.39
N ILE A 28 -80.67 -12.38 13.42
CA ILE A 28 -79.65 -13.38 13.77
C ILE A 28 -79.43 -14.37 12.62
N LYS A 29 -80.50 -14.89 12.00
CA LYS A 29 -80.39 -15.81 10.86
C LYS A 29 -79.75 -15.17 9.63
N ILE A 30 -80.02 -13.88 9.37
CA ILE A 30 -79.37 -13.13 8.28
C ILE A 30 -77.88 -12.92 8.59
N TRP A 31 -77.55 -12.56 9.83
CA TRP A 31 -76.15 -12.43 10.25
C TRP A 31 -75.41 -13.77 10.17
N GLU A 32 -76.04 -14.86 10.58
CA GLU A 32 -75.46 -16.21 10.49
C GLU A 32 -75.23 -16.64 9.04
N LEU A 33 -76.14 -16.29 8.12
CA LEU A 33 -75.98 -16.53 6.69
C LEU A 33 -74.82 -15.72 6.09
N ILE A 34 -74.69 -14.45 6.48
CA ILE A 34 -73.58 -13.57 6.06
C ILE A 34 -72.26 -14.10 6.60
N PHE A 35 -72.19 -14.46 7.88
CA PHE A 35 -70.98 -15.01 8.50
C PHE A 35 -70.59 -16.37 7.92
N LYS A 36 -71.54 -17.25 7.60
CA LYS A 36 -71.26 -18.57 7.00
C LYS A 36 -70.93 -18.50 5.52
N GLY A 37 -71.46 -17.52 4.79
CA GLY A 37 -71.28 -17.39 3.34
C GLY A 37 -70.12 -16.49 2.93
N LEU A 38 -70.07 -15.26 3.45
CA LEU A 38 -69.13 -14.22 2.99
C LEU A 38 -67.76 -14.31 3.67
N LEU A 39 -67.73 -14.73 4.93
CA LEU A 39 -66.49 -14.72 5.71
C LEU A 39 -65.44 -15.73 5.17
N PRO A 40 -65.79 -17.00 4.84
CA PRO A 40 -64.84 -17.95 4.26
C PRO A 40 -64.30 -17.48 2.89
N VAL A 41 -65.15 -16.86 2.07
CA VAL A 41 -64.76 -16.33 0.76
C VAL A 41 -63.79 -15.16 0.93
N SER A 42 -64.07 -14.25 1.86
CA SER A 42 -63.19 -13.10 2.14
C SER A 42 -61.81 -13.52 2.67
N ILE A 43 -61.76 -14.55 3.53
CA ILE A 43 -60.49 -15.13 4.01
C ILE A 43 -59.74 -15.80 2.86
N GLY A 44 -60.45 -16.52 1.98
CA GLY A 44 -59.85 -17.16 0.81
C GLY A 44 -59.20 -16.15 -0.13
N VAL A 45 -59.89 -15.04 -0.44
CA VAL A 45 -59.38 -13.96 -1.29
C VAL A 45 -58.18 -13.26 -0.63
N LEU A 46 -58.25 -12.99 0.67
CA LEU A 46 -57.15 -12.36 1.40
C LEU A 46 -55.90 -13.26 1.43
N THR A 47 -56.09 -14.57 1.69
CA THR A 47 -55.00 -15.55 1.72
C THR A 47 -54.36 -15.69 0.34
N TRP A 48 -55.16 -15.71 -0.73
CA TRP A 48 -54.67 -15.73 -2.10
C TRP A 48 -53.88 -14.46 -2.45
N TYR A 49 -54.39 -13.28 -2.08
CA TYR A 49 -53.73 -12.00 -2.33
C TYR A 49 -52.39 -11.87 -1.58
N VAL A 50 -52.34 -12.27 -0.31
CA VAL A 50 -51.09 -12.29 0.47
C VAL A 50 -50.08 -13.27 -0.14
N GLY A 51 -50.53 -14.45 -0.57
CA GLY A 51 -49.69 -15.42 -1.29
C GLY A 51 -49.12 -14.86 -2.59
N TYR A 52 -49.94 -14.12 -3.36
CA TYR A 52 -49.52 -13.46 -4.59
C TYR A 52 -48.46 -12.38 -4.36
N ILE A 53 -48.62 -11.51 -3.36
CA ILE A 53 -47.61 -10.48 -3.03
C ILE A 53 -46.32 -11.13 -2.51
N ALA A 54 -46.42 -12.18 -1.68
CA ALA A 54 -45.25 -12.90 -1.19
C ALA A 54 -44.46 -13.52 -2.36
N ASP A 55 -45.14 -14.12 -3.34
CA ASP A 55 -44.48 -14.68 -4.54
C ASP A 55 -43.83 -13.57 -5.40
N LEU A 56 -44.51 -12.43 -5.58
CA LEU A 56 -43.98 -11.28 -6.32
C LEU A 56 -42.69 -10.75 -5.66
N SER A 57 -42.70 -10.64 -4.34
CA SER A 57 -41.54 -10.17 -3.57
C SER A 57 -40.36 -11.15 -3.64
N ARG A 58 -40.63 -12.47 -3.63
CA ARG A 58 -39.59 -13.50 -3.78
C ARG A 58 -38.91 -13.40 -5.14
N ARG A 59 -39.68 -13.27 -6.23
CA ARG A 59 -39.14 -13.10 -7.59
C ARG A 59 -38.27 -11.86 -7.71
N ALA A 60 -38.71 -10.73 -7.16
CA ALA A 60 -37.91 -9.50 -7.16
C ALA A 60 -36.59 -9.67 -6.38
N THR A 61 -36.60 -10.35 -5.22
CA THR A 61 -35.36 -10.61 -4.46
C THR A 61 -34.41 -11.59 -5.16
N GLU A 62 -34.94 -12.57 -5.89
CA GLU A 62 -34.12 -13.51 -6.66
C GLU A 62 -33.44 -12.83 -7.84
N GLU A 63 -34.13 -11.94 -8.56
CA GLU A 63 -33.54 -11.16 -9.65
C GLU A 63 -32.42 -10.23 -9.17
N VAL A 64 -32.61 -9.58 -8.01
CA VAL A 64 -31.57 -8.71 -7.42
C VAL A 64 -30.36 -9.55 -7.02
N ARG A 65 -30.56 -10.69 -6.35
CA ARG A 65 -29.46 -11.61 -5.98
C ARG A 65 -28.74 -12.17 -7.20
N PHE A 66 -29.46 -12.48 -8.27
CA PHE A 66 -28.87 -12.97 -9.52
C PHE A 66 -28.00 -11.89 -10.18
N ARG A 67 -28.51 -10.65 -10.28
CA ARG A 67 -27.74 -9.51 -10.83
C ARG A 67 -26.53 -9.16 -9.98
N GLU A 68 -26.64 -9.22 -8.65
CA GLU A 68 -25.51 -9.02 -7.75
C GLU A 68 -24.48 -10.15 -7.86
N ALA A 69 -24.91 -11.40 -7.99
CA ALA A 69 -24.04 -12.54 -8.22
C ALA A 69 -23.31 -12.44 -9.57
N GLU A 70 -23.98 -11.99 -10.63
CA GLU A 70 -23.34 -11.74 -11.93
C GLU A 70 -22.33 -10.59 -11.86
N ARG A 71 -22.68 -9.47 -11.22
CA ARG A 71 -21.74 -8.35 -11.01
C ARG A 71 -20.54 -8.77 -10.18
N SER A 72 -20.75 -9.55 -9.12
CA SER A 72 -19.69 -10.08 -8.28
C SER A 72 -18.78 -11.01 -9.09
N ARG A 73 -19.35 -11.92 -9.90
CA ARG A 73 -18.57 -12.79 -10.81
C ARG A 73 -17.76 -12.01 -11.84
N GLN A 74 -18.34 -10.96 -12.43
CA GLN A 74 -17.65 -10.09 -13.37
C GLN A 74 -16.53 -9.28 -12.70
N LEU A 75 -16.74 -8.85 -11.45
CA LEU A 75 -15.71 -8.18 -10.66
C LEU A 75 -14.57 -9.15 -10.31
N THR A 76 -14.89 -10.36 -9.84
CA THR A 76 -13.88 -11.37 -9.54
C THR A 76 -13.08 -11.76 -10.77
N SER A 77 -13.72 -11.92 -11.93
CA SER A 77 -13.00 -12.25 -13.17
C SER A 77 -12.10 -11.10 -13.63
N LYS A 78 -12.52 -9.84 -13.47
CA LYS A 78 -11.69 -8.66 -13.77
C LYS A 78 -10.50 -8.54 -12.82
N ILE A 79 -10.71 -8.79 -11.52
CA ILE A 79 -9.66 -8.80 -10.51
C ILE A 79 -8.67 -9.91 -10.81
N GLU A 80 -9.15 -11.12 -11.10
CA GLU A 80 -8.30 -12.26 -11.42
C GLU A 80 -7.50 -12.03 -12.71
N PHE A 81 -8.12 -11.48 -13.76
CA PHE A 81 -7.43 -11.11 -14.99
C PHE A 81 -6.35 -10.05 -14.74
N SER A 82 -6.67 -9.00 -13.99
CA SER A 82 -5.70 -7.95 -13.64
C SER A 82 -4.56 -8.47 -12.78
N ALA A 83 -4.83 -9.38 -11.84
CA ALA A 83 -3.81 -10.03 -11.02
C ALA A 83 -2.88 -10.88 -11.90
N ARG A 84 -3.43 -11.73 -12.77
CA ARG A 84 -2.64 -12.54 -13.71
C ARG A 84 -1.80 -11.68 -14.66
N GLN A 85 -2.34 -10.57 -15.15
CA GLN A 85 -1.59 -9.63 -15.99
C GLN A 85 -0.42 -9.01 -15.21
N LYS A 86 -0.64 -8.55 -13.98
CA LYS A 86 0.43 -8.05 -13.11
C LYS A 86 1.50 -9.12 -12.85
N ASP A 87 1.10 -10.35 -12.59
CA ASP A 87 2.04 -11.47 -12.37
C ASP A 87 2.88 -11.75 -13.64
N LEU A 88 2.27 -11.70 -14.82
CA LEU A 88 2.98 -11.85 -16.10
C LEU A 88 3.98 -10.71 -16.33
N ASP A 89 3.57 -9.46 -16.08
CA ASP A 89 4.43 -8.29 -16.23
C ASP A 89 5.63 -8.35 -15.27
N VAL A 90 5.40 -8.77 -14.01
CA VAL A 90 6.46 -8.97 -13.01
C VAL A 90 7.41 -10.09 -13.42
N ASN A 91 6.88 -11.23 -13.91
CA ASN A 91 7.70 -12.35 -14.36
C ASN A 91 8.56 -11.99 -15.58
N LEU A 92 7.97 -11.30 -16.56
CA LEU A 92 8.70 -10.81 -17.74
C LEU A 92 9.79 -9.80 -17.31
N GLY A 93 9.45 -8.87 -16.43
CA GLY A 93 10.40 -7.93 -15.84
C GLY A 93 11.58 -8.66 -15.18
N MET A 94 11.30 -9.66 -14.34
CA MET A 94 12.33 -10.46 -13.67
C MET A 94 13.19 -11.25 -14.65
N GLN A 95 12.61 -11.76 -15.75
CA GLN A 95 13.37 -12.46 -16.79
C GLN A 95 14.32 -11.49 -17.51
N MET A 96 13.83 -10.31 -17.90
CA MET A 96 14.68 -9.27 -18.50
C MET A 96 15.79 -8.82 -17.54
N PHE A 97 15.47 -8.63 -16.27
CA PHE A 97 16.46 -8.31 -15.23
C PHE A 97 17.56 -9.37 -15.17
N LYS A 98 17.18 -10.66 -15.11
CA LYS A 98 18.14 -11.77 -15.08
C LYS A 98 19.04 -11.80 -16.31
N THR A 99 18.49 -11.58 -17.50
CA THR A 99 19.27 -11.54 -18.75
C THR A 99 20.27 -10.40 -18.74
N LEU A 100 19.85 -9.18 -18.38
CA LEU A 100 20.72 -8.00 -18.33
C LEU A 100 21.80 -8.14 -17.25
N LEU A 101 21.44 -8.65 -16.08
CA LEU A 101 22.39 -8.89 -15.00
C LEU A 101 23.40 -9.98 -15.39
N SER A 102 22.96 -11.04 -16.08
CA SER A 102 23.87 -12.06 -16.59
C SER A 102 24.89 -11.48 -17.56
N ASP A 103 24.44 -10.66 -18.52
CA ASP A 103 25.34 -10.01 -19.48
C ASP A 103 26.30 -9.02 -18.80
N TYR A 104 25.84 -8.33 -17.74
CA TYR A 104 26.69 -7.47 -16.91
C TYR A 104 27.78 -8.25 -16.16
N LEU A 105 27.43 -9.42 -15.61
CA LEU A 105 28.33 -10.25 -14.82
C LEU A 105 29.27 -11.11 -15.66
N THR A 106 28.99 -11.31 -16.95
CA THR A 106 29.89 -12.03 -17.87
C THR A 106 31.26 -11.36 -17.88
N ARG A 107 32.27 -12.08 -17.36
CA ARG A 107 33.66 -11.64 -17.38
C ARG A 107 34.30 -12.08 -18.70
N GLU A 108 34.67 -11.12 -19.53
CA GLU A 108 35.60 -11.39 -20.64
C GLU A 108 37.02 -11.45 -20.08
N GLU A 109 37.72 -12.56 -20.28
CA GLU A 109 39.09 -12.75 -19.78
C GLU A 109 40.05 -11.78 -20.49
N GLY A 110 40.56 -10.78 -19.75
CA GLY A 110 41.50 -9.80 -20.28
C GLY A 110 41.46 -8.47 -19.50
N LYS A 111 42.33 -7.52 -19.88
CA LYS A 111 42.18 -6.13 -19.45
C LYS A 111 40.83 -5.62 -19.97
N GLU A 112 40.00 -5.05 -19.10
CA GLU A 112 38.73 -4.45 -19.52
C GLU A 112 39.03 -3.38 -20.60
N LYS A 113 38.62 -3.67 -21.83
CA LYS A 113 38.70 -2.69 -22.92
C LYS A 113 37.71 -1.57 -22.61
N GLU A 114 38.01 -0.35 -23.04
CA GLU A 114 37.14 0.82 -22.89
C GLU A 114 35.68 0.54 -23.34
N GLU A 115 35.53 -0.25 -24.41
CA GLU A 115 34.22 -0.69 -24.91
C GLU A 115 33.44 -1.55 -23.92
N GLN A 116 34.12 -2.44 -23.19
CA GLN A 116 33.49 -3.29 -22.17
C GLN A 116 33.06 -2.46 -20.96
N VAL A 117 33.88 -1.49 -20.54
CA VAL A 117 33.54 -0.55 -19.47
C VAL A 117 32.27 0.22 -19.83
N ARG A 118 32.22 0.77 -21.05
CA ARG A 118 31.06 1.49 -21.55
C ARG A 118 29.81 0.61 -21.63
N LYS A 119 29.96 -0.64 -22.11
CA LYS A 119 28.86 -1.62 -22.11
C LYS A 119 28.33 -1.87 -20.70
N LYS A 120 29.22 -2.05 -19.70
CA LYS A 120 28.83 -2.25 -18.30
C LYS A 120 28.13 -1.05 -17.68
N LEU A 121 28.60 0.18 -17.95
CA LEU A 121 27.92 1.40 -17.51
C LEU A 121 26.50 1.50 -18.08
N LEU A 122 26.33 1.23 -19.38
CA LEU A 122 25.03 1.23 -20.05
C LEU A 122 24.10 0.15 -19.49
N LEU A 123 24.60 -1.07 -19.30
CA LEU A 123 23.82 -2.16 -18.70
C LEU A 123 23.40 -1.82 -17.27
N LEU A 124 24.31 -1.32 -16.45
CA LEU A 124 24.01 -0.95 -15.07
C LEU A 124 22.98 0.18 -15.01
N ARG A 125 23.10 1.19 -15.88
CA ARG A 125 22.09 2.25 -16.03
C ARG A 125 20.74 1.69 -16.45
N LEU A 126 20.71 0.81 -17.44
CA LEU A 126 19.47 0.18 -17.92
C LEU A 126 18.80 -0.61 -16.81
N ILE A 127 19.57 -1.42 -16.08
CA ILE A 127 19.08 -2.20 -14.94
C ILE A 127 18.52 -1.27 -13.88
N ALA A 128 19.30 -0.27 -13.45
CA ALA A 128 18.92 0.59 -12.35
C ALA A 128 17.70 1.48 -12.64
N LEU A 129 17.54 1.92 -13.90
CA LEU A 129 16.41 2.76 -14.30
C LEU A 129 15.13 1.97 -14.60
N ASN A 130 15.22 0.74 -15.14
CA ASN A 130 14.04 -0.06 -15.47
C ASN A 130 13.52 -0.90 -14.29
N PHE A 131 14.38 -1.23 -13.33
CA PHE A 131 14.02 -2.05 -12.17
C PHE A 131 13.99 -1.27 -10.85
N GLN A 132 13.73 0.04 -10.94
CA GLN A 132 13.63 0.93 -9.77
C GLN A 132 12.52 0.55 -8.78
N ASP A 133 11.49 -0.18 -9.23
CA ASP A 133 10.38 -0.68 -8.39
C ASP A 133 10.71 -2.02 -7.72
N VAL A 134 11.76 -2.70 -8.18
CA VAL A 134 12.18 -3.96 -7.58
C VAL A 134 13.16 -3.64 -6.44
N PRO A 135 13.04 -4.23 -5.24
CA PRO A 135 13.85 -3.88 -4.06
C PRO A 135 15.24 -4.51 -4.13
N ILE A 136 15.93 -4.32 -5.25
CA ILE A 136 17.22 -4.92 -5.54
C ILE A 136 18.31 -4.01 -5.03
N ASN A 137 19.16 -4.53 -4.16
CA ASN A 137 20.33 -3.80 -3.69
C ASN A 137 21.40 -3.74 -4.79
N LEU A 138 21.40 -2.70 -5.62
CA LEU A 138 22.39 -2.52 -6.69
C LEU A 138 23.72 -1.94 -6.22
N LYS A 139 23.79 -1.40 -4.99
CA LYS A 139 24.99 -0.78 -4.42
C LYS A 139 26.27 -1.62 -4.58
N PRO A 140 26.27 -2.95 -4.36
CA PRO A 140 27.46 -3.78 -4.58
C PRO A 140 27.97 -3.76 -6.03
N LEU A 141 27.07 -3.64 -7.02
CA LEU A 141 27.45 -3.60 -8.44
C LEU A 141 28.09 -2.25 -8.78
N PHE A 142 27.56 -1.16 -8.25
CA PHE A 142 28.15 0.16 -8.37
C PHE A 142 29.53 0.22 -7.71
N GLU A 143 29.67 -0.28 -6.48
CA GLU A 143 30.95 -0.30 -5.78
C GLU A 143 32.00 -1.19 -6.46
N ASP A 144 31.61 -2.35 -6.99
CA ASP A 144 32.52 -3.24 -7.74
C ASP A 144 32.99 -2.58 -9.04
N LEU A 145 32.11 -1.88 -9.76
CA LEU A 145 32.49 -1.17 -10.98
C LEU A 145 33.40 0.03 -10.66
N ASP A 146 33.05 0.85 -9.67
CA ASP A 146 33.83 2.02 -9.26
C ASP A 146 35.30 1.65 -8.92
N ARG A 147 35.50 0.52 -8.23
CA ARG A 147 36.83 -0.01 -7.89
C ARG A 147 37.66 -0.42 -9.12
N ARG A 148 37.01 -0.82 -10.22
CA ARG A 148 37.68 -1.26 -11.46
C ARG A 148 37.96 -0.12 -12.42
N LEU A 149 37.12 0.91 -12.40
CA LEU A 149 37.29 2.09 -13.24
C LEU A 149 38.59 2.81 -12.88
N THR A 150 39.46 3.02 -13.87
CA THR A 150 40.71 3.79 -13.71
C THR A 150 40.57 5.21 -14.25
N ASN A 151 39.70 5.41 -15.23
CA ASN A 151 39.42 6.69 -15.85
C ASN A 151 38.48 7.55 -14.97
N PRO A 152 38.87 8.77 -14.59
CA PRO A 152 38.02 9.67 -13.80
C PRO A 152 36.69 10.03 -14.47
N ARG A 153 36.65 10.07 -15.82
CA ARG A 153 35.41 10.37 -16.56
C ARG A 153 34.38 9.28 -16.38
N ASP A 154 34.80 8.02 -16.49
CA ASP A 154 33.90 6.88 -16.36
C ASP A 154 33.39 6.75 -14.92
N ARG A 155 34.22 7.09 -13.92
CA ARG A 155 33.77 7.17 -12.51
C ARG A 155 32.73 8.26 -12.29
N ALA A 156 32.94 9.44 -12.88
CA ALA A 156 31.96 10.51 -12.81
C ALA A 156 30.62 10.08 -13.46
N GLU A 157 30.66 9.42 -14.62
CA GLU A 157 29.46 8.87 -15.27
C GLU A 157 28.76 7.83 -14.39
N LEU A 158 29.51 6.94 -13.74
CA LEU A 158 28.96 5.96 -12.79
C LEU A 158 28.25 6.66 -11.61
N HIS A 159 28.86 7.70 -11.05
CA HIS A 159 28.29 8.47 -9.95
C HIS A 159 27.03 9.22 -10.40
N ASP A 160 27.02 9.77 -11.62
CA ASP A 160 25.84 10.42 -12.20
C ASP A 160 24.68 9.44 -12.39
N ILE A 161 24.95 8.21 -12.86
CA ILE A 161 23.96 7.14 -12.98
C ILE A 161 23.37 6.80 -11.61
N ALA A 162 24.21 6.59 -10.60
CA ALA A 162 23.76 6.26 -9.25
C ALA A 162 22.88 7.38 -8.67
N LEU A 163 23.30 8.63 -8.84
CA LEU A 163 22.55 9.80 -8.38
C LEU A 163 21.22 9.96 -9.12
N GLU A 164 21.18 9.69 -10.43
CA GLU A 164 19.94 9.69 -11.21
C GLU A 164 18.93 8.69 -10.64
N VAL A 165 19.38 7.46 -10.36
CA VAL A 165 18.55 6.39 -9.79
C VAL A 165 18.05 6.78 -8.40
N ALA A 166 18.95 7.25 -7.52
CA ALA A 166 18.60 7.68 -6.17
C ALA A 166 17.58 8.83 -6.18
N ARG A 167 17.74 9.82 -7.08
CA ARG A 167 16.80 10.93 -7.25
C ARG A 167 15.42 10.48 -7.71
N ARG A 168 15.34 9.56 -8.67
CA ARG A 168 14.06 9.01 -9.13
C ARG A 168 13.35 8.25 -8.02
N GLN A 169 14.07 7.42 -7.27
CA GLN A 169 13.51 6.72 -6.11
C GLN A 169 13.00 7.71 -5.06
N ALA A 170 13.81 8.72 -4.72
CA ALA A 170 13.40 9.76 -3.78
C ALA A 170 12.13 10.50 -4.25
N TYR A 171 12.07 10.89 -5.52
CA TYR A 171 10.90 11.56 -6.09
C TYR A 171 9.65 10.68 -6.08
N ARG A 172 9.79 9.39 -6.37
CA ARG A 172 8.66 8.45 -6.29
C ARG A 172 8.10 8.34 -4.87
N LEU A 173 8.98 8.33 -3.87
CA LEU A 173 8.56 8.38 -2.48
C LEU A 173 7.82 9.70 -2.19
N THR A 174 8.28 10.85 -2.71
CA THR A 174 7.56 12.12 -2.49
C THR A 174 6.19 12.25 -3.09
N LEU A 175 5.91 11.57 -4.22
CA LEU A 175 4.58 11.62 -4.84
C LEU A 175 3.47 11.11 -3.91
N GLN A 176 3.84 10.44 -2.81
CA GLN A 176 2.94 9.97 -1.78
C GLN A 176 2.77 10.94 -0.61
N GLY A 177 3.19 12.21 -0.78
CA GLY A 177 2.98 13.30 0.19
C GLY A 177 4.11 13.45 1.21
N LEU A 178 5.35 13.17 0.81
CA LEU A 178 6.47 12.98 1.74
C LEU A 178 7.59 14.00 1.56
N ASP A 179 8.31 14.24 2.65
CA ASP A 179 9.28 15.32 2.78
C ASP A 179 10.65 14.93 2.20
N LEU A 180 11.16 15.78 1.29
CA LEU A 180 12.57 15.84 0.93
C LEU A 180 13.17 17.12 1.51
N LYS A 181 14.28 16.97 2.21
CA LYS A 181 15.00 18.10 2.82
C LYS A 181 16.44 18.08 2.33
N ASP A 182 16.80 19.07 1.53
CA ASP A 182 18.18 19.28 1.08
C ASP A 182 18.96 19.97 2.19
N ILE A 183 20.08 19.37 2.57
CA ILE A 183 20.96 19.82 3.65
C ILE A 183 22.39 19.97 3.13
N ILE A 184 23.11 20.95 3.67
CA ILE A 184 24.53 21.16 3.34
C ILE A 184 25.36 20.81 4.56
N LEU A 185 26.22 19.81 4.44
CA LEU A 185 27.15 19.37 5.46
C LEU A 185 28.47 20.09 5.26
N LYS A 186 29.02 20.71 6.29
CA LYS A 186 30.32 21.38 6.23
C LYS A 186 31.21 20.88 7.37
N LYS A 187 32.44 20.49 7.04
CA LYS A 187 33.44 20.14 8.04
C LYS A 187 34.03 21.42 8.67
N GLU A 188 33.88 21.56 9.97
CA GLU A 188 34.42 22.65 10.78
C GLU A 188 35.32 22.06 11.88
N GLY A 189 36.63 22.07 11.61
CA GLY A 189 37.60 21.36 12.45
C GLY A 189 37.35 19.85 12.44
N ASP A 190 37.13 19.29 13.64
CA ASP A 190 36.81 17.88 13.84
C ASP A 190 35.31 17.58 13.86
N THR A 191 34.46 18.60 13.71
CA THR A 191 33.00 18.44 13.71
C THR A 191 32.41 18.64 12.32
N VAL A 192 31.28 18.00 12.05
CA VAL A 192 30.51 18.24 10.82
C VAL A 192 29.21 18.91 11.21
N VAL A 193 28.97 20.10 10.65
CA VAL A 193 27.79 20.91 10.98
C VAL A 193 26.83 20.88 9.80
N ILE A 194 25.54 20.75 10.10
CA ILE A 194 24.48 20.93 9.12
C ILE A 194 24.24 22.43 8.95
N THR A 195 24.62 22.93 7.78
CA THR A 195 24.43 24.31 7.33
C THR A 195 23.24 24.39 6.38
N GLY A 196 22.52 25.51 6.41
CA GLY A 196 21.34 25.72 5.59
C GLY A 196 20.65 27.04 5.93
N SER A 197 19.68 27.42 5.09
CA SER A 197 18.78 28.55 5.40
C SER A 197 18.00 28.29 6.69
N GLU A 198 17.48 29.34 7.33
CA GLU A 198 16.62 29.20 8.52
C GLU A 198 15.46 28.22 8.27
N LYS A 199 14.88 28.23 7.07
CA LYS A 199 13.84 27.29 6.65
C LYS A 199 14.28 25.83 6.76
N VAL A 200 15.52 25.51 6.40
CA VAL A 200 16.05 24.13 6.49
C VAL A 200 16.22 23.72 7.96
N LYS A 201 16.67 24.64 8.82
CA LYS A 201 16.80 24.36 10.26
C LYS A 201 15.44 24.12 10.91
N GLU A 202 14.48 25.00 10.66
CA GLU A 202 13.09 24.85 11.13
C GLU A 202 12.47 23.54 10.62
N GLN A 203 12.70 23.18 9.35
CA GLN A 203 12.24 21.91 8.80
C GLN A 203 12.87 20.69 9.49
N LEU A 204 14.13 20.76 9.90
CA LEU A 204 14.80 19.67 10.63
C LEU A 204 14.33 19.59 12.09
N GLU A 205 14.07 20.73 12.74
CA GLU A 205 13.52 20.79 14.10
C GLU A 205 12.11 20.22 14.20
N ASN A 206 11.32 20.35 13.13
CA ASN A 206 9.97 19.78 13.05
C ASN A 206 9.95 18.26 12.78
N LEU A 207 11.11 17.60 12.64
CA LEU A 207 11.16 16.16 12.46
C LEU A 207 10.97 15.43 13.80
N PRO A 208 10.37 14.23 13.79
CA PRO A 208 10.21 13.45 15.00
C PRO A 208 11.54 12.93 15.57
N PHE A 209 12.65 13.07 14.83
CA PHE A 209 13.99 12.57 15.18
C PHE A 209 15.05 13.66 14.98
N THR A 210 16.18 13.52 15.68
CA THR A 210 17.37 14.35 15.50
C THR A 210 18.38 13.66 14.58
N LEU A 211 18.96 14.40 13.63
CA LEU A 211 20.04 13.94 12.75
C LEU A 211 21.38 14.54 13.19
N ALA A 212 22.37 13.69 13.44
CA ALA A 212 23.75 14.08 13.69
C ALA A 212 24.67 13.49 12.63
N VAL A 213 25.64 14.28 12.15
CA VAL A 213 26.68 13.84 11.23
C VAL A 213 28.03 13.96 11.92
N HIS A 214 28.80 12.88 11.94
CA HIS A 214 30.02 12.76 12.74
C HIS A 214 31.28 12.89 11.91
N GLU A 215 31.30 12.27 10.74
CA GLU A 215 32.48 12.19 9.88
C GLU A 215 32.11 12.58 8.46
N LEU A 216 32.99 13.36 7.81
CA LEU A 216 32.90 13.68 6.39
C LEU A 216 34.24 13.37 5.71
N ASN A 217 34.22 12.34 4.86
CA ASN A 217 35.37 11.85 4.09
C ASN A 217 35.26 12.28 2.62
N GLN A 218 36.18 11.82 1.77
CA GLN A 218 36.21 12.13 0.33
C GLN A 218 35.15 11.41 -0.50
N ASP A 219 34.54 10.34 0.04
CA ASP A 219 33.55 9.52 -0.69
C ASP A 219 32.29 9.18 0.12
N ASN A 220 32.27 9.48 1.42
CA ASN A 220 31.17 9.14 2.31
C ASN A 220 31.08 10.09 3.51
N PHE A 221 29.96 10.05 4.22
CA PHE A 221 29.82 10.59 5.57
C PHE A 221 29.18 9.58 6.51
N LYS A 222 29.40 9.73 7.82
CA LYS A 222 28.71 8.93 8.84
C LYS A 222 27.66 9.75 9.55
N ALA A 223 26.46 9.19 9.66
CA ALA A 223 25.33 9.82 10.31
C ALA A 223 24.71 8.91 11.38
N THR A 224 24.02 9.55 12.30
CA THR A 224 23.25 8.91 13.37
C THR A 224 21.91 9.61 13.50
N LEU A 225 20.86 8.83 13.75
CA LEU A 225 19.51 9.33 14.02
C LEU A 225 19.15 9.03 15.47
N THR A 226 18.53 9.99 16.16
CA THR A 226 18.03 9.79 17.53
C THR A 226 16.53 10.04 17.57
N TYR A 227 15.76 9.08 18.08
CA TYR A 227 14.30 9.13 18.21
C TYR A 227 13.90 8.55 19.56
N GLU A 228 13.13 9.29 20.35
CA GLU A 228 12.66 8.89 21.69
C GLU A 228 13.78 8.33 22.60
N GLY A 229 14.97 8.96 22.57
CA GLY A 229 16.14 8.54 23.36
C GLY A 229 16.87 7.30 22.84
N ARG A 230 16.40 6.68 21.74
CA ARG A 230 17.10 5.60 21.04
C ARG A 230 17.94 6.15 19.91
N THR A 231 19.13 5.60 19.76
CA THR A 231 20.10 6.02 18.75
C THR A 231 20.25 4.93 17.69
N PHE A 232 20.12 5.32 16.43
CA PHE A 232 20.25 4.45 15.25
C PHE A 232 21.50 4.85 14.46
N GLY A 233 22.44 3.91 14.33
CA GLY A 233 23.72 4.12 13.66
C GLY A 233 24.92 3.98 14.61
N PRO A 234 26.10 4.50 14.24
CA PRO A 234 26.36 5.26 13.02
C PRO A 234 26.24 4.40 11.75
N PHE A 235 25.72 4.99 10.68
CA PHE A 235 25.69 4.38 9.35
C PHE A 235 26.45 5.24 8.35
N THR A 236 27.12 4.58 7.40
CA THR A 236 27.94 5.22 6.37
C THR A 236 27.08 5.47 5.14
N VAL A 237 26.95 6.75 4.76
CA VAL A 237 26.24 7.20 3.57
C VAL A 237 27.23 7.42 2.44
N SER A 238 27.06 6.71 1.32
CA SER A 238 27.91 6.84 0.13
C SER A 238 27.15 7.42 -1.07
N ARG A 239 27.87 7.66 -2.17
CA ARG A 239 27.26 8.09 -3.46
C ARG A 239 26.34 7.04 -4.09
N PHE A 240 26.39 5.79 -3.61
CA PHE A 240 25.66 4.66 -4.18
C PHE A 240 24.45 4.22 -3.34
N ASP A 241 24.16 4.95 -2.25
CA ASP A 241 23.00 4.67 -1.39
C ASP A 241 21.69 4.99 -2.12
N MET A 242 20.72 4.10 -1.96
CA MET A 242 19.41 4.19 -2.62
C MET A 242 18.28 4.26 -1.58
N PRO A 243 17.32 5.21 -1.65
CA PRO A 243 16.34 5.42 -0.57
C PRO A 243 15.51 4.20 -0.21
N VAL A 244 15.13 3.41 -1.21
CA VAL A 244 14.26 2.24 -1.02
C VAL A 244 14.98 1.11 -0.28
N VAL A 245 16.30 0.99 -0.47
CA VAL A 245 17.11 -0.11 0.06
C VAL A 245 17.90 0.32 1.29
N ASP A 246 18.60 1.45 1.20
CA ASP A 246 19.48 2.05 2.20
C ASP A 246 18.72 3.08 3.05
N ASN A 247 17.81 2.56 3.87
CA ASN A 247 17.08 3.33 4.87
C ASN A 247 17.17 2.69 6.26
N VAL A 248 16.79 3.48 7.26
CA VAL A 248 16.68 3.09 8.66
C VAL A 248 15.25 3.27 9.11
N LYS A 249 14.66 2.26 9.77
CA LYS A 249 13.33 2.38 10.38
C LYS A 249 13.42 3.14 11.71
N VAL A 250 12.64 4.21 11.83
CA VAL A 250 12.58 5.11 12.98
C VAL A 250 11.11 5.34 13.32
N GLY A 251 10.61 4.62 14.34
CA GLY A 251 9.18 4.60 14.66
C GLY A 251 8.35 4.06 13.50
N ASP A 252 7.35 4.84 13.08
CA ASP A 252 6.49 4.53 11.93
C ASP A 252 7.08 4.97 10.58
N PHE A 253 8.22 5.68 10.61
CA PHE A 253 8.88 6.20 9.43
C PHE A 253 10.12 5.36 9.07
N ARG A 254 10.54 5.50 7.83
CA ARG A 254 11.84 5.13 7.31
C ARG A 254 12.56 6.38 6.83
N VAL A 255 13.84 6.42 7.13
CA VAL A 255 14.70 7.57 6.89
C VAL A 255 15.86 7.11 6.03
N SER A 256 16.09 7.79 4.92
CA SER A 256 17.27 7.62 4.09
C SER A 256 18.00 8.94 3.90
N LEU A 257 19.31 8.86 3.74
CA LEU A 257 20.18 9.98 3.45
C LEU A 257 20.85 9.72 2.11
N LEU A 258 20.77 10.70 1.21
CA LEU A 258 21.39 10.65 -0.10
C LEU A 258 22.52 11.65 -0.17
N MET A 259 23.67 11.23 -0.68
CA MET A 259 24.74 12.16 -1.04
C MET A 259 24.48 12.72 -2.44
N LEU A 260 24.26 14.03 -2.55
CA LEU A 260 24.03 14.72 -3.83
C LEU A 260 25.33 15.20 -4.47
N SER A 261 26.26 15.71 -3.66
CA SER A 261 27.57 16.16 -4.12
C SER A 261 28.55 16.22 -2.96
N LEU A 262 29.85 16.16 -3.25
CA LEU A 262 30.90 16.21 -2.24
C LEU A 262 32.13 16.94 -2.78
N ASN A 263 32.45 18.09 -2.18
CA ASN A 263 33.49 19.02 -2.61
C ASN A 263 34.35 19.44 -1.41
N GLY A 264 35.57 18.89 -1.30
CA GLY A 264 36.65 19.46 -0.48
C GLY A 264 36.32 19.80 0.98
N GLY A 265 35.45 19.03 1.65
CA GLY A 265 34.99 19.27 3.02
C GLY A 265 33.57 19.83 3.16
N THR A 266 32.87 20.02 2.04
CA THR A 266 31.43 20.31 2.02
C THR A 266 30.69 19.20 1.25
N ALA A 267 29.55 18.74 1.75
CA ALA A 267 28.68 17.81 1.03
C ALA A 267 27.26 18.38 0.94
N ALA A 268 26.62 18.23 -0.21
CA ALA A 268 25.18 18.37 -0.29
C ALA A 268 24.57 16.98 -0.08
N ALA A 269 23.62 16.88 0.83
CA ALA A 269 22.87 15.67 1.08
C ALA A 269 21.37 15.94 1.06
N ARG A 270 20.58 14.88 0.86
CA ARG A 270 19.13 14.93 0.87
C ARG A 270 18.61 13.92 1.87
N LEU A 271 17.84 14.41 2.82
CA LEU A 271 17.09 13.59 3.75
C LEU A 271 15.75 13.21 3.10
N VAL A 272 15.45 11.92 3.08
CA VAL A 272 14.21 11.34 2.58
C VAL A 272 13.51 10.67 3.76
N VAL A 273 12.31 11.14 4.10
CA VAL A 273 11.49 10.55 5.16
C VAL A 273 10.21 10.03 4.56
N PHE A 274 9.87 8.76 4.83
CA PHE A 274 8.70 8.11 4.26
C PHE A 274 8.08 7.10 5.23
N PRO A 275 6.79 6.75 5.12
CA PRO A 275 6.16 5.79 6.01
C PRO A 275 6.70 4.39 5.74
N SER A 276 6.69 3.56 6.78
CA SER A 276 7.36 2.26 6.74
C SER A 276 6.78 1.28 5.72
N ASP A 277 5.51 1.41 5.37
CA ASP A 277 4.78 0.55 4.41
C ASP A 277 5.22 0.74 2.95
N LEU A 278 5.88 1.86 2.63
CA LEU A 278 6.35 2.15 1.28
C LEU A 278 7.72 1.55 0.95
N ALA A 279 8.46 1.11 1.95
CA ALA A 279 9.67 0.33 1.71
C ALA A 279 9.32 -1.14 1.64
N ALA A 280 9.70 -1.74 0.52
CA ALA A 280 9.73 -3.18 0.41
C ALA A 280 10.85 -3.76 1.29
N ASP A 281 10.61 -4.96 1.83
CA ASP A 281 11.66 -5.72 2.48
C ASP A 281 12.74 -6.09 1.45
N ARG A 282 13.99 -5.93 1.86
CA ARG A 282 15.16 -6.01 0.97
C ARG A 282 15.21 -7.39 0.29
N PHE A 283 15.29 -7.41 -1.05
CA PHE A 283 15.72 -8.61 -1.78
C PHE A 283 17.24 -8.55 -1.93
N ASP A 284 17.96 -9.46 -1.27
CA ASP A 284 19.41 -9.54 -1.38
C ASP A 284 19.81 -10.23 -2.70
N LEU A 285 20.64 -9.57 -3.51
CA LEU A 285 21.20 -10.14 -4.75
C LEU A 285 21.94 -11.47 -4.50
N LYS A 286 22.47 -11.66 -3.28
CA LYS A 286 23.10 -12.94 -2.89
C LYS A 286 22.14 -14.11 -2.99
N GLU A 287 20.89 -13.93 -2.56
CA GLU A 287 19.87 -14.98 -2.63
C GLU A 287 19.53 -15.35 -4.08
N LEU A 288 19.48 -14.35 -4.98
CA LEU A 288 19.26 -14.57 -6.41
C LEU A 288 20.43 -15.30 -7.07
N SER A 289 21.67 -14.99 -6.68
CA SER A 289 22.87 -15.64 -7.22
C SER A 289 23.05 -17.08 -6.71
N MET A 290 22.62 -17.40 -5.49
CA MET A 290 22.70 -18.76 -4.94
C MET A 290 21.73 -19.72 -5.63
N GLY A 291 20.58 -19.22 -6.13
CA GLY A 291 19.68 -20.01 -6.97
C GLY A 291 20.29 -20.48 -8.29
N GLN A 292 21.34 -19.83 -8.81
CA GLN A 292 22.02 -20.24 -10.04
C GLN A 292 23.06 -21.35 -9.82
N ARG A 293 23.66 -21.47 -8.62
CA ARG A 293 24.63 -22.53 -8.33
C ARG A 293 24.01 -23.93 -8.23
N PHE A 294 22.72 -24.03 -7.93
CA PHE A 294 22.03 -25.32 -7.82
C PHE A 294 21.58 -25.92 -9.17
N LYS A 295 21.61 -25.16 -10.28
CA LYS A 295 21.27 -25.68 -11.61
C LYS A 295 22.46 -26.16 -12.44
N VAL A 296 23.69 -25.80 -12.05
CA VAL A 296 24.91 -26.22 -12.78
C VAL A 296 25.51 -27.53 -12.21
N LEU A 297 24.93 -28.07 -11.13
CA LEU A 297 25.33 -29.35 -10.53
C LEU A 297 24.25 -30.44 -10.67
N SER A 298 23.22 -30.20 -11.49
CA SER A 298 22.14 -31.15 -11.77
C SER A 298 22.01 -31.54 -13.24
N GLU A 299 23.04 -31.27 -14.05
CA GLU A 299 23.21 -31.84 -15.39
C GLU A 299 24.51 -32.64 -15.46
#